data_AF-A0A4V1THN9-F1
#
_entry.id   AF-A0A4V1THN9-F1
#
_cell.length_a   1.000
_cell.length_b   1.000
_cell.length_c   1.000
_cell.angle_alpha   90.00
_cell.angle_beta   90.00
_cell.angle_gamma   90.00
#
_symmetry.space_group_name_H-M   'P 1'
#
loop_
_entity.id
_entity.type
_entity.pdbx_description
1 polymer ?
#
loop_
_entity_poly.entity_id
_entity_poly.type
_entity_poly.pdbx_seq_one_letter_code
_entity_poly.pdbx_strand_id
1 'polypeptide(L)'
;HNLVPETIWTMNGAYWSLALEAQLYLVFPLLVALGRRLGPWAIGAVGLGVSAVWPLVVEVLHATPPRGELYGVWYESLPGRLGEFAAGMVAAALVAEGRSSAWPRWPLAALALLWAPASHAVSVARLIDYPLDKLANAVSFGSLVVLCAGLPAAWWRWAPLRALGFIGLMAYSLYLVHQPALLLWRIPVWEIPLSQHRAALPFLLAGGVALSLAVGLAFYLLVERPIERARR
;
A
#
# COMPACT_ATOMS: atom_id res chain seq x y z
N HIS A 1 -4.52 3.20 -18.63
CA HIS A 1 -4.53 3.98 -17.38
C HIS A 1 -3.14 4.07 -16.76
N ASN A 2 -2.47 2.99 -16.34
CA ASN A 2 -1.10 3.06 -15.77
C ASN A 2 0.03 2.57 -16.70
N LEU A 3 -0.28 2.30 -17.98
CA LEU A 3 0.73 1.94 -19.03
C LEU A 3 1.09 3.12 -19.93
N VAL A 4 0.30 4.20 -19.88
CA VAL A 4 0.43 5.41 -20.69
C VAL A 4 0.49 6.56 -19.70
N PRO A 5 1.68 7.19 -19.50
CA PRO A 5 1.90 8.20 -18.46
C PRO A 5 0.89 9.33 -18.45
N GLU A 6 0.42 9.75 -19.62
CA GLU A 6 -0.52 10.86 -19.79
C GLU A 6 -1.90 10.56 -19.19
N THR A 7 -2.23 9.27 -19.00
CA THR A 7 -3.58 8.86 -18.57
C THR A 7 -3.70 8.53 -17.09
N ILE A 8 -2.59 8.39 -16.37
CA ILE A 8 -2.55 7.77 -15.02
C ILE A 8 -3.24 8.59 -13.92
N TRP A 9 -3.31 9.92 -14.07
CA TRP A 9 -3.89 10.83 -13.07
C TRP A 9 -5.21 11.49 -13.52
N THR A 10 -5.76 11.09 -14.68
CA THR A 10 -6.82 11.86 -15.37
C THR A 10 -8.23 11.66 -14.80
N MET A 11 -8.52 10.53 -14.15
CA MET A 11 -9.84 10.24 -13.60
C MET A 11 -9.90 10.47 -12.09
N ASN A 12 -9.23 9.61 -11.35
CA ASN A 12 -9.05 9.68 -9.92
C ASN A 12 -7.62 9.22 -9.68
N GLY A 13 -6.82 10.05 -9.00
CA GLY A 13 -5.42 9.75 -8.78
C GLY A 13 -5.19 8.55 -7.87
N ALA A 14 -6.21 7.93 -7.30
CA ALA A 14 -6.05 6.64 -6.62
C ALA A 14 -6.04 5.47 -7.63
N TYR A 15 -6.74 5.60 -8.75
CA TYR A 15 -7.10 4.50 -9.67
C TYR A 15 -5.93 3.86 -10.42
N TRP A 16 -4.71 4.40 -10.31
CA TRP A 16 -3.52 3.73 -10.83
C TRP A 16 -3.34 2.34 -10.22
N SER A 17 -3.70 2.16 -8.93
CA SER A 17 -3.53 0.88 -8.24
C SER A 17 -4.54 -0.18 -8.70
N LEU A 18 -5.76 0.18 -9.11
CA LEU A 18 -6.71 -0.78 -9.71
C LEU A 18 -6.14 -1.42 -10.99
N ALA A 19 -5.51 -0.61 -11.83
CA ALA A 19 -4.88 -1.10 -13.05
C ALA A 19 -3.67 -2.00 -12.73
N LEU A 20 -2.89 -1.65 -11.71
CA LEU A 20 -1.82 -2.50 -11.20
C LEU A 20 -2.35 -3.83 -10.64
N GLU A 21 -3.41 -3.80 -9.83
CA GLU A 21 -4.05 -4.98 -9.26
C GLU A 21 -4.53 -5.94 -10.36
N ALA A 22 -5.17 -5.41 -11.41
CA ALA A 22 -5.56 -6.20 -12.57
C ALA A 22 -4.35 -6.90 -13.22
N GLN A 23 -3.22 -6.20 -13.39
CA GLN A 23 -1.99 -6.79 -13.92
C GLN A 23 -1.43 -7.87 -12.97
N LEU A 24 -1.44 -7.63 -11.66
CA LEU A 24 -1.00 -8.58 -10.64
C LEU A 24 -1.86 -9.84 -10.66
N TYR A 25 -3.19 -9.72 -10.77
CA TYR A 25 -4.09 -10.87 -10.89
C TYR A 25 -3.85 -11.68 -12.17
N LEU A 26 -3.46 -11.04 -13.26
CA LEU A 26 -3.10 -11.73 -14.50
C LEU A 26 -1.81 -12.56 -14.34
N VAL A 27 -0.79 -12.02 -13.66
CA VAL A 27 0.48 -12.74 -13.45
C VAL A 27 0.44 -13.70 -12.26
N PHE A 28 -0.52 -13.55 -11.34
CA PHE A 28 -0.59 -14.32 -10.11
C PHE A 28 -0.61 -15.85 -10.32
N PRO A 29 -1.40 -16.43 -11.26
CA PRO A 29 -1.35 -17.87 -11.50
C PRO A 29 0.03 -18.39 -11.88
N LEU A 30 0.78 -17.62 -12.68
CA LEU A 30 2.16 -17.96 -13.06
C LEU A 30 3.09 -17.88 -11.85
N LEU A 31 2.99 -16.83 -11.04
CA LEU A 31 3.80 -16.68 -9.81
C LEU A 31 3.53 -17.83 -8.82
N VAL A 32 2.27 -18.26 -8.69
CA VAL A 32 1.91 -19.43 -7.87
C VAL A 32 2.49 -20.71 -8.47
N ALA A 33 2.35 -20.93 -9.78
CA ALA A 33 2.90 -22.11 -10.45
C ALA A 33 4.43 -22.21 -10.28
N LEU A 34 5.14 -21.09 -10.42
CA LEU A 34 6.58 -21.01 -10.15
C LEU A 34 6.89 -21.19 -8.66
N GLY A 35 6.11 -20.58 -7.77
CA GLY A 35 6.28 -20.70 -6.32
C GLY A 35 6.09 -22.12 -5.80
N ARG A 36 5.20 -22.91 -6.42
CA ARG A 36 5.06 -24.33 -6.11
C ARG A 36 6.27 -25.17 -6.51
N ARG A 37 7.05 -24.72 -7.50
CA ARG A 37 8.26 -25.42 -7.98
C ARG A 37 9.53 -24.98 -7.26
N LEU A 38 9.67 -23.66 -7.05
CA LEU A 38 10.89 -23.03 -6.53
C LEU A 38 10.80 -22.68 -5.03
N GLY A 39 9.60 -22.73 -4.47
CA GLY A 39 9.31 -22.31 -3.09
C GLY A 39 8.96 -20.82 -2.97
N PRO A 40 8.27 -20.43 -1.88
CA PRO A 40 7.84 -19.04 -1.66
C PRO A 40 9.01 -18.07 -1.54
N TRP A 41 10.11 -18.49 -0.91
CA TRP A 41 11.30 -17.64 -0.73
C TRP A 41 11.97 -17.27 -2.05
N ALA A 42 11.99 -18.19 -3.03
CA ALA A 42 12.51 -17.89 -4.36
C ALA A 42 11.65 -16.83 -5.06
N ILE A 43 10.32 -16.91 -4.94
CA ILE A 43 9.41 -15.88 -5.47
C ILE A 43 9.60 -14.55 -4.76
N GLY A 44 9.75 -14.55 -3.44
CA GLY A 44 10.07 -13.35 -2.66
C GLY A 44 11.37 -12.70 -3.12
N ALA A 45 12.44 -13.49 -3.27
CA ALA A 45 13.74 -13.00 -3.72
C ALA A 45 13.70 -12.44 -5.15
N VAL A 46 13.03 -13.14 -6.07
CA VAL A 46 12.86 -12.67 -7.45
C VAL A 46 12.04 -11.39 -7.48
N GLY A 47 10.90 -11.35 -6.78
CA GLY A 47 10.04 -10.16 -6.75
C GLY A 47 10.75 -8.94 -6.17
N LEU A 48 11.43 -9.11 -5.03
CA LEU A 48 12.25 -8.06 -4.43
C LEU A 48 13.41 -7.65 -5.34
N GLY A 49 14.07 -8.60 -6.00
CA GLY A 49 15.15 -8.31 -6.95
C GLY A 49 14.67 -7.52 -8.16
N VAL A 50 13.52 -7.89 -8.73
CA VAL A 50 12.90 -7.15 -9.85
C VAL A 50 12.54 -5.73 -9.41
N SER A 51 11.86 -5.56 -8.29
CA SER A 51 11.50 -4.23 -7.78
C SER A 51 12.71 -3.41 -7.35
N ALA A 52 13.76 -4.08 -6.85
CA ALA A 52 15.02 -3.43 -6.55
C ALA A 52 15.67 -2.92 -7.82
N VAL A 53 15.77 -3.71 -8.90
CA VAL A 53 16.47 -3.31 -10.14
C VAL A 53 15.64 -2.33 -10.99
N TRP A 54 14.32 -2.36 -10.88
CA TRP A 54 13.41 -1.58 -11.72
C TRP A 54 13.69 -0.06 -11.78
N PRO A 55 13.95 0.65 -10.67
CA PRO A 55 14.47 2.02 -10.66
C PRO A 55 15.56 2.32 -11.70
N LEU A 56 16.56 1.45 -11.78
CA LEU A 56 17.70 1.62 -12.69
C LEU A 56 17.29 1.42 -14.14
N VAL A 57 16.41 0.44 -14.37
CA VAL A 57 15.85 0.19 -15.70
C VAL A 57 15.05 1.41 -16.19
N VAL A 58 14.23 2.00 -15.32
CA VAL A 58 13.46 3.20 -15.64
C VAL A 58 14.36 4.38 -15.97
N GLU A 59 15.39 4.61 -15.15
CA GLU A 59 16.36 5.70 -15.36
C GLU A 59 17.08 5.56 -16.71
N VAL A 60 17.56 4.35 -17.04
CA VAL A 60 18.28 4.08 -18.29
C VAL A 60 17.36 4.18 -19.51
N LEU A 61 16.16 3.58 -19.46
CA LEU A 61 15.28 3.49 -20.62
C LEU A 61 14.54 4.80 -20.93
N HIS A 62 14.20 5.58 -19.90
CA HIS A 62 13.39 6.78 -20.06
C HIS A 62 14.21 8.08 -19.93
N ALA A 63 15.51 7.99 -19.62
CA ALA A 63 16.38 9.14 -19.38
C ALA A 63 15.78 10.15 -18.38
N THR A 64 14.94 9.67 -17.47
CA THR A 64 14.28 10.47 -16.45
C THR A 64 15.06 10.37 -15.16
N PRO A 65 15.46 11.49 -14.54
CA PRO A 65 16.16 11.45 -13.27
C PRO A 65 15.27 10.82 -12.19
N PRO A 66 15.87 10.18 -11.18
CA PRO A 66 15.14 9.71 -10.01
C PRO A 66 14.28 10.85 -9.45
N ARG A 67 12.98 10.58 -9.21
CA ARG A 67 11.96 11.53 -8.67
C ARG A 67 11.31 12.52 -9.66
N GLY A 68 11.49 12.37 -10.98
CA GLY A 68 10.64 13.07 -11.95
C GLY A 68 9.18 12.60 -11.92
N GLU A 69 8.23 13.42 -12.39
CA GLU A 69 6.81 13.01 -12.43
C GLU A 69 6.58 11.75 -13.28
N LEU A 70 7.25 11.67 -14.44
CA LEU A 70 7.25 10.50 -15.31
C LEU A 70 7.93 9.28 -14.66
N TYR A 71 8.93 9.51 -13.81
CA TYR A 71 9.58 8.44 -13.04
C TYR A 71 8.58 7.76 -12.11
N GLY A 72 7.71 8.53 -11.44
CA GLY A 72 6.66 8.01 -10.58
C GLY A 72 5.71 7.04 -11.30
N VAL A 73 5.32 7.35 -12.54
CA VAL A 73 4.43 6.49 -13.34
C VAL A 73 5.02 5.11 -13.56
N TRP A 74 6.27 5.06 -14.04
CA TRP A 74 6.95 3.80 -14.31
C TRP A 74 7.29 3.08 -13.01
N TYR A 75 7.58 3.81 -11.94
CA TYR A 75 7.87 3.23 -10.64
C TYR A 75 6.67 2.54 -9.99
N GLU A 76 5.45 3.03 -10.25
CA GLU A 76 4.20 2.41 -9.78
C GLU A 76 3.69 1.26 -10.69
N SER A 77 4.46 0.88 -11.71
CA SER A 77 4.13 -0.24 -12.60
C SER A 77 4.43 -1.60 -11.97
N LEU A 78 3.94 -2.67 -12.61
CA LEU A 78 4.05 -4.04 -12.08
C LEU A 78 5.46 -4.45 -11.64
N PRO A 79 6.55 -4.22 -12.39
CA PRO A 79 7.88 -4.63 -11.93
C PRO A 79 8.32 -3.90 -10.66
N GLY A 80 8.03 -2.61 -10.54
CA GLY A 80 8.36 -1.80 -9.35
C GLY A 80 7.59 -2.21 -8.10
N ARG A 81 6.41 -2.80 -8.26
CA ARG A 81 5.50 -3.20 -7.18
C ARG A 81 5.47 -4.71 -6.92
N LEU A 82 6.17 -5.49 -7.74
CA LEU A 82 6.21 -6.95 -7.67
C LEU A 82 6.76 -7.46 -6.32
N GLY A 83 7.71 -6.74 -5.73
CA GLY A 83 8.32 -7.08 -4.45
C GLY A 83 7.33 -7.04 -3.28
N GLU A 84 6.41 -6.08 -3.25
CA GLU A 84 5.35 -6.02 -2.22
C GLU A 84 4.37 -7.18 -2.37
N PHE A 85 3.97 -7.47 -3.62
CA PHE A 85 3.08 -8.59 -3.92
C PHE A 85 3.74 -9.93 -3.57
N ALA A 86 5.01 -10.13 -3.95
CA ALA A 86 5.78 -11.33 -3.64
C ALA A 86 6.03 -11.48 -2.13
N ALA A 87 6.30 -10.39 -1.40
CA ALA A 87 6.40 -10.41 0.06
C ALA A 87 5.08 -10.87 0.70
N GLY A 88 3.94 -10.42 0.17
CA GLY A 88 2.61 -10.91 0.54
C GLY A 88 2.43 -12.42 0.29
N MET A 89 2.92 -12.93 -0.85
CA MET A 89 2.90 -14.38 -1.15
C MET A 89 3.76 -15.18 -0.17
N VAL A 90 4.95 -14.69 0.20
CA VAL A 90 5.80 -15.33 1.20
C VAL A 90 5.12 -15.35 2.56
N ALA A 91 4.55 -14.22 2.99
CA ALA A 91 3.80 -14.13 4.24
C ALA A 91 2.62 -15.11 4.25
N ALA A 92 1.84 -15.18 3.17
CA ALA A 92 0.73 -16.11 3.03
C ALA A 92 1.17 -17.58 3.14
N ALA A 93 2.29 -17.95 2.51
CA ALA A 93 2.84 -19.30 2.62
C ALA A 93 3.27 -19.64 4.06
N LEU A 94 3.96 -18.73 4.74
CA LEU A 94 4.36 -18.92 6.14
C LEU A 94 3.16 -19.08 7.08
N VAL A 95 2.10 -18.31 6.85
CA VAL A 95 0.86 -18.41 7.62
C VAL A 95 0.15 -19.74 7.34
N ALA A 96 0.02 -20.13 6.07
CA ALA A 96 -0.62 -21.38 5.68
C ALA A 96 0.12 -22.63 6.19
N GLU A 97 1.45 -22.58 6.25
CA GLU A 97 2.30 -23.64 6.80
C GLU A 97 2.31 -23.67 8.34
N GLY A 98 1.61 -22.75 9.02
CA GLY A 98 1.62 -22.64 10.49
C GLY A 98 2.96 -22.17 11.06
N ARG A 99 3.82 -21.57 10.23
CA ARG A 99 5.18 -21.14 10.60
C ARG A 99 5.25 -19.70 11.08
N SER A 100 4.15 -18.97 11.12
CA SER A 100 4.11 -17.58 11.60
C SER A 100 4.54 -17.45 13.06
N SER A 101 4.22 -18.43 13.90
CA SER A 101 4.58 -18.43 15.34
C SER A 101 6.05 -18.78 15.61
N ALA A 102 6.76 -19.34 14.63
CA ALA A 102 8.17 -19.71 14.77
C ALA A 102 9.11 -18.51 14.74
N TRP A 103 8.62 -17.34 14.29
CA TRP A 103 9.41 -16.13 14.19
C TRP A 103 9.33 -15.32 15.48
N PRO A 104 10.45 -14.77 15.98
CA PRO A 104 10.43 -13.88 17.13
C PRO A 104 9.58 -12.64 16.82
N ARG A 105 8.76 -12.21 17.78
CA ARG A 105 7.82 -11.10 17.57
C ARG A 105 8.51 -9.73 17.50
N TRP A 106 9.59 -9.53 18.26
CA TRP A 106 10.23 -8.22 18.37
C TRP A 106 10.93 -7.77 17.07
N PRO A 107 11.65 -8.62 16.30
CA PRO A 107 12.20 -8.20 15.02
C PRO A 107 11.10 -7.97 13.98
N LEU A 108 10.06 -8.81 13.97
CA LEU A 108 8.91 -8.60 13.10
C LEU A 108 8.20 -7.28 13.39
N ALA A 109 8.01 -6.93 14.68
CA ALA A 109 7.45 -5.66 15.08
C ALA A 109 8.36 -4.48 14.68
N ALA A 110 9.68 -4.60 14.85
CA ALA A 110 10.63 -3.59 14.41
C ALA A 110 10.58 -3.39 12.88
N LEU A 111 10.58 -4.47 12.10
CA LEU A 111 10.45 -4.43 10.65
C LEU A 111 9.10 -3.85 10.21
N ALA A 112 8.01 -4.26 10.86
CA ALA A 112 6.68 -3.78 10.54
C ALA A 112 6.47 -2.28 10.84
N LEU A 113 7.01 -1.79 11.97
CA LEU A 113 6.68 -0.47 12.48
C LEU A 113 7.76 0.60 12.22
N LEU A 114 9.03 0.21 12.09
CA LEU A 114 10.14 1.17 12.03
C LEU A 114 10.79 1.22 10.65
N TRP A 115 10.77 0.13 9.89
CA TRP A 115 11.55 0.04 8.65
C TRP A 115 11.04 0.96 7.54
N ALA A 116 9.75 0.94 7.22
CA ALA A 116 9.17 1.86 6.24
C ALA A 116 9.31 3.33 6.64
N PRO A 117 9.01 3.77 7.88
CA PRO A 117 9.25 5.15 8.30
C PRO A 117 10.72 5.56 8.26
N ALA A 118 11.64 4.68 8.66
CA ALA A 118 13.08 4.97 8.59
C ALA A 118 13.54 5.12 7.14
N SER A 119 13.10 4.23 6.24
CA SER A 119 13.39 4.32 4.81
C SER A 119 12.82 5.61 4.21
N HIS A 120 11.58 5.97 4.56
CA HIS A 120 10.98 7.21 4.10
C HIS A 120 11.73 8.44 4.62
N ALA A 121 12.15 8.45 5.88
CA ALA A 121 12.95 9.53 6.46
C ALA A 121 14.29 9.70 5.73
N VAL A 122 14.97 8.59 5.40
CA VAL A 122 16.19 8.58 4.58
C VAL A 122 15.94 9.16 3.19
N SER A 123 14.83 8.78 2.54
CA SER A 123 14.44 9.30 1.22
C SER A 123 14.11 10.80 1.26
N VAL A 124 13.38 11.26 2.27
CA VAL A 124 13.01 12.69 2.43
C VAL A 124 14.22 13.54 2.76
N ALA A 125 15.12 13.04 3.61
CA ALA A 125 16.38 13.70 3.94
C ALA A 125 17.40 13.68 2.78
N ARG A 126 17.05 13.04 1.64
CA ARG A 126 17.90 12.89 0.45
C ARG A 126 19.27 12.32 0.75
N LEU A 127 19.36 11.44 1.75
CA LEU A 127 20.61 10.76 2.10
C LEU A 127 20.98 9.70 1.06
N ILE A 128 19.97 9.19 0.34
CA ILE A 128 20.09 8.22 -0.74
C ILE A 128 19.10 8.63 -1.85
N ASP A 129 19.57 8.76 -3.09
CA ASP A 129 18.73 9.11 -4.25
C ASP A 129 18.02 7.90 -4.89
N TYR A 130 18.25 6.72 -4.33
CA TYR A 130 17.58 5.49 -4.69
C TYR A 130 16.22 5.32 -3.97
N PRO A 131 15.14 4.94 -4.66
CA PRO A 131 13.85 4.76 -4.04
C PRO A 131 13.77 3.38 -3.36
N LEU A 132 14.33 3.29 -2.15
CA LEU A 132 14.32 2.08 -1.31
C LEU A 132 13.00 1.89 -0.55
N ASP A 133 12.12 2.90 -0.59
CA ASP A 133 10.86 2.94 0.16
C ASP A 133 9.94 1.77 -0.19
N LYS A 134 9.91 1.32 -1.45
CA LYS A 134 9.06 0.19 -1.86
C LYS A 134 9.57 -1.15 -1.33
N LEU A 135 10.90 -1.35 -1.32
CA LEU A 135 11.50 -2.53 -0.69
C LEU A 135 11.24 -2.50 0.81
N ALA A 136 11.32 -1.33 1.43
CA ALA A 136 10.99 -1.16 2.82
C ALA A 136 9.51 -1.46 3.11
N ASN A 137 8.60 -0.96 2.29
CA ASN A 137 7.17 -1.24 2.39
C ASN A 137 6.88 -2.74 2.23
N ALA A 138 7.51 -3.41 1.26
CA ALA A 138 7.34 -4.85 1.06
C ALA A 138 7.72 -5.65 2.32
N VAL A 139 8.88 -5.34 2.89
CA VAL A 139 9.37 -5.99 4.11
C VAL A 139 8.49 -5.64 5.32
N SER A 140 8.11 -4.37 5.48
CA SER A 140 7.26 -3.92 6.59
C SER A 140 5.88 -4.57 6.56
N PHE A 141 5.18 -4.55 5.41
CA PHE A 141 3.86 -5.16 5.30
C PHE A 141 3.92 -6.69 5.37
N GLY A 142 4.90 -7.35 4.75
CA GLY A 142 5.09 -8.79 4.90
C GLY A 142 5.32 -9.20 6.36
N SER A 143 6.16 -8.45 7.07
CA SER A 143 6.42 -8.66 8.51
C SER A 143 5.17 -8.43 9.35
N LEU A 144 4.38 -7.39 9.02
CA LEU A 144 3.13 -7.09 9.69
C LEU A 144 2.11 -8.23 9.55
N VAL A 145 1.96 -8.80 8.35
CA VAL A 145 1.07 -9.94 8.11
C VAL A 145 1.49 -11.15 8.95
N VAL A 146 2.77 -11.50 8.92
CA VAL A 146 3.31 -12.62 9.72
C VAL A 146 3.13 -12.38 11.21
N LEU A 147 3.41 -11.16 11.68
CA LEU A 147 3.22 -10.74 13.07
C LEU A 147 1.75 -10.89 13.49
N CYS A 148 0.82 -10.32 12.72
CA CYS A 148 -0.61 -10.38 12.98
C CYS A 148 -1.13 -11.82 13.01
N ALA A 149 -0.70 -12.67 12.08
CA ALA A 149 -1.10 -14.07 12.04
C ALA A 149 -0.62 -14.88 13.25
N GLY A 150 0.46 -14.44 13.92
CA GLY A 150 0.97 -15.05 15.15
C GLY A 150 0.38 -14.47 16.45
N LEU A 151 -0.58 -13.54 16.36
CA LEU A 151 -1.23 -12.95 17.54
C LEU A 151 -2.27 -13.91 18.15
N PRO A 152 -2.37 -14.00 19.49
CA PRO A 152 -3.41 -14.78 20.13
C PRO A 152 -4.82 -14.27 19.80
N ALA A 153 -5.79 -15.18 19.66
CA ALA A 153 -7.18 -14.85 19.32
C ALA A 153 -7.81 -13.76 20.21
N ALA A 154 -7.42 -13.69 21.48
CA ALA A 154 -7.90 -12.68 22.42
C ALA A 154 -7.58 -11.24 21.98
N TRP A 155 -6.49 -11.01 21.26
CA TRP A 155 -6.09 -9.68 20.78
C TRP A 155 -7.09 -9.14 19.76
N TRP A 156 -7.63 -10.00 18.90
CA TRP A 156 -8.64 -9.60 17.91
C TRP A 156 -9.98 -9.18 18.55
N ARG A 157 -10.17 -9.42 19.85
CA ARG A 157 -11.34 -8.94 20.61
C ARG A 157 -11.16 -7.51 21.15
N TRP A 158 -9.94 -6.98 21.16
CA TRP A 158 -9.67 -5.61 21.58
C TRP A 158 -10.33 -4.60 20.66
N ALA A 159 -11.01 -3.61 21.24
CA ALA A 159 -11.79 -2.63 20.48
C ALA A 159 -10.99 -1.89 19.40
N PRO A 160 -9.73 -1.46 19.63
CA PRO A 160 -8.93 -0.82 18.58
C PRO A 160 -8.66 -1.74 17.37
N LEU A 161 -8.31 -3.01 17.61
CA LEU A 161 -8.06 -3.98 16.54
C LEU A 161 -9.34 -4.37 15.80
N ARG A 162 -10.48 -4.40 16.51
CA ARG A 162 -11.79 -4.57 15.89
C ARG A 162 -12.17 -3.38 15.00
N ALA A 163 -11.90 -2.16 15.45
CA ALA A 163 -12.13 -0.95 14.67
C ALA A 163 -11.24 -0.94 13.42
N LEU A 164 -9.97 -1.31 13.55
CA LEU A 164 -9.05 -1.44 12.42
C LEU A 164 -9.51 -2.53 11.44
N GLY A 165 -9.95 -3.68 11.95
CA GLY A 165 -10.54 -4.73 11.11
C GLY A 165 -11.79 -4.25 10.37
N PHE A 166 -12.65 -3.46 11.02
CA PHE A 166 -13.81 -2.84 10.37
C PHE A 166 -13.41 -1.83 9.29
N ILE A 167 -12.40 -1.00 9.53
CA ILE A 167 -11.84 -0.12 8.49
C ILE A 167 -11.34 -0.95 7.31
N GLY A 168 -10.69 -2.08 7.58
CA GLY A 168 -10.29 -3.05 6.56
C GLY A 168 -11.46 -3.58 5.73
N LEU A 169 -12.61 -3.85 6.34
CA LEU A 169 -13.82 -4.30 5.62
C LEU A 169 -14.39 -3.23 4.68
N MET A 170 -14.24 -1.95 5.00
CA MET A 170 -14.68 -0.84 4.13
C MET A 170 -13.53 -0.23 3.31
N ALA A 171 -12.37 -0.89 3.23
CA ALA A 171 -11.17 -0.34 2.61
C ALA A 171 -11.36 -0.03 1.13
N TYR A 172 -12.15 -0.84 0.41
CA TYR A 172 -12.49 -0.59 -0.99
C TYR A 172 -13.34 0.67 -1.17
N SER A 173 -14.44 0.80 -0.40
CA SER A 173 -15.23 2.04 -0.34
C SER A 173 -14.37 3.26 -0.04
N LEU A 174 -13.53 3.18 1.00
CA LEU A 174 -12.64 4.27 1.40
C LEU A 174 -11.66 4.64 0.27
N TYR A 175 -11.06 3.63 -0.37
CA TYR A 175 -10.16 3.82 -1.50
C TYR A 175 -10.83 4.58 -2.66
N LEU A 176 -12.09 4.27 -3.01
CA LEU A 176 -12.78 4.95 -4.10
C LEU A 176 -13.01 6.44 -3.83
N VAL A 177 -13.32 6.81 -2.58
CA VAL A 177 -13.85 8.14 -2.25
C VAL A 177 -12.88 9.06 -1.52
N HIS A 178 -11.76 8.55 -0.97
CA HIS A 178 -10.86 9.37 -0.15
C HIS A 178 -10.27 10.56 -0.94
N GLN A 179 -9.82 10.38 -2.18
CA GLN A 179 -9.28 11.50 -2.96
C GLN A 179 -10.34 12.58 -3.27
N PRO A 180 -11.52 12.25 -3.82
CA PRO A 180 -12.60 13.21 -3.97
C PRO A 180 -12.97 13.91 -2.65
N ALA A 181 -13.05 13.16 -1.55
CA ALA A 181 -13.33 13.73 -0.23
C ALA A 181 -12.24 14.73 0.21
N LEU A 182 -10.96 14.39 0.04
CA LEU A 182 -9.85 15.30 0.33
C LEU A 182 -9.85 16.55 -0.56
N LEU A 183 -10.22 16.42 -1.84
CA LEU A 183 -10.36 17.55 -2.75
C LEU A 183 -11.48 18.50 -2.31
N LEU A 184 -12.65 17.94 -1.93
CA LEU A 184 -13.77 18.72 -1.41
C LEU A 184 -13.42 19.40 -0.08
N TRP A 185 -12.72 18.70 0.81
CA TRP A 185 -12.22 19.26 2.06
C TRP A 185 -11.27 20.43 1.84
N ARG A 186 -10.46 20.40 0.77
CA ARG A 186 -9.50 21.46 0.46
C ARG A 186 -10.16 22.78 0.06
N ILE A 187 -11.38 22.75 -0.51
CA ILE A 187 -12.08 23.95 -1.01
C ILE A 187 -12.28 25.00 0.09
N PRO A 188 -12.99 24.72 1.20
CA PRO A 188 -13.23 25.72 2.25
C PRO A 188 -11.94 26.13 2.97
N VAL A 189 -10.92 25.27 2.99
CA VAL A 189 -9.65 25.56 3.65
C VAL A 189 -8.84 26.59 2.87
N TRP A 190 -8.85 26.52 1.54
CA TRP A 190 -8.01 27.37 0.71
C TRP A 190 -8.30 28.86 0.89
N GLU A 191 -9.52 29.20 1.33
CA GLU A 191 -9.95 30.56 1.62
C GLU A 191 -9.60 31.03 3.05
N ILE A 192 -9.22 30.12 3.96
CA ILE A 192 -8.83 30.48 5.31
C ILE A 192 -7.32 30.74 5.31
N PRO A 193 -6.82 31.85 5.90
CA PRO A 193 -5.39 32.14 6.06
C PRO A 193 -4.69 31.23 7.10
N LEU A 194 -5.10 29.96 7.12
CA LEU A 194 -4.51 28.85 7.86
C LEU A 194 -3.09 28.54 7.40
N SER A 195 -2.73 28.85 6.15
CA SER A 195 -1.38 28.63 5.60
C SER A 195 -0.26 29.35 6.38
N GLN A 196 -0.60 30.39 7.14
CA GLN A 196 0.34 31.14 8.00
C GLN A 196 0.50 30.51 9.40
N HIS A 197 -0.31 29.50 9.75
CA HIS A 197 -0.39 28.94 11.09
C HIS A 197 0.09 27.48 11.10
N ARG A 198 1.17 27.18 11.84
CA ARG A 198 1.69 25.81 12.00
C ARG A 198 0.65 24.81 12.54
N ALA A 199 -0.39 25.30 13.22
CA ALA A 199 -1.52 24.52 13.72
C ALA A 199 -2.55 24.12 12.64
N ALA A 200 -2.49 24.70 11.45
CA ALA A 200 -3.40 24.39 10.36
C ALA A 200 -3.20 22.99 9.78
N LEU A 201 -1.95 22.52 9.71
CA LEU A 201 -1.62 21.24 9.09
C LEU A 201 -2.25 20.04 9.82
N PRO A 202 -2.16 19.92 11.16
CA PRO A 202 -2.87 18.86 11.89
C PRO A 202 -4.39 18.93 11.72
N PHE A 203 -4.98 20.13 11.75
CA PHE A 203 -6.42 20.32 11.52
C PHE A 203 -6.83 19.88 10.11
N LEU A 204 -5.99 20.20 9.12
CA LEU A 204 -6.19 19.83 7.73
C LEU A 204 -6.17 18.33 7.52
N LEU A 205 -5.16 17.67 8.08
CA LEU A 205 -4.99 16.23 8.00
C LEU A 205 -6.11 15.51 8.74
N ALA A 206 -6.43 15.94 9.96
CA ALA A 206 -7.49 15.34 10.77
C ALA A 206 -8.87 15.49 10.11
N GLY A 207 -9.20 16.68 9.61
CA GLY A 207 -10.47 16.94 8.93
C GLY A 207 -10.60 16.17 7.62
N GLY A 208 -9.54 16.13 6.81
CA GLY A 208 -9.52 15.38 5.57
C GLY A 208 -9.64 13.86 5.78
N VAL A 209 -8.95 13.32 6.77
CA VAL A 209 -9.07 11.91 7.17
C VAL A 209 -10.47 11.60 7.70
N ALA A 210 -11.00 12.45 8.59
CA ALA A 210 -12.34 12.28 9.14
C ALA A 210 -13.42 12.31 8.05
N LEU A 211 -13.33 13.26 7.10
CA LEU A 211 -14.26 13.34 5.99
C LEU A 211 -14.14 12.11 5.08
N SER A 212 -12.92 11.68 4.76
CA SER A 212 -12.68 10.48 3.95
C SER A 212 -13.28 9.23 4.59
N LEU A 213 -13.10 9.06 5.91
CA LEU A 213 -13.70 7.97 6.68
C LEU A 213 -15.23 8.05 6.71
N ALA A 214 -15.79 9.25 6.90
CA ALA A 214 -17.23 9.45 6.95
C ALA A 214 -17.89 9.14 5.59
N VAL A 215 -17.34 9.66 4.49
CA VAL A 215 -17.84 9.40 3.13
C VAL A 215 -17.61 7.94 2.76
N GLY A 216 -16.45 7.36 3.10
CA GLY A 216 -16.16 5.93 2.90
C GLY A 216 -17.14 5.03 3.63
N LEU A 217 -17.46 5.34 4.89
CA LEU A 217 -18.45 4.61 5.67
C LEU A 217 -19.85 4.72 5.06
N ALA A 218 -20.25 5.92 4.62
CA ALA A 218 -21.54 6.11 3.95
C ALA A 218 -21.62 5.28 2.67
N PHE A 219 -20.59 5.32 1.83
CA PHE A 219 -20.52 4.53 0.60
C PHE A 219 -20.58 3.02 0.89
N TYR A 220 -19.84 2.56 1.91
CA TYR A 220 -19.86 1.17 2.34
C TYR A 220 -21.25 0.71 2.79
N LEU A 221 -21.92 1.49 3.64
CA LEU A 221 -23.22 1.11 4.18
C LEU A 221 -24.36 1.19 3.16
N LEU A 222 -24.28 2.15 2.23
CA LEU A 222 -25.35 2.44 1.28
C LEU A 222 -25.19 1.71 -0.07
N VAL A 223 -23.96 1.34 -0.44
CA VAL A 223 -23.66 0.76 -1.77
C VAL A 223 -22.99 -0.60 -1.66
N GLU A 224 -21.79 -0.68 -1.07
CA GLU A 224 -20.99 -1.92 -1.06
C GLU A 224 -21.69 -3.05 -0.28
N ARG A 225 -22.07 -2.79 0.97
CA ARG A 225 -22.66 -3.79 1.87
C ARG A 225 -24.01 -4.34 1.37
N PRO A 226 -24.94 -3.54 0.82
CA PRO A 226 -26.14 -4.07 0.18
C PRO A 226 -25.84 -5.03 -0.99
N ILE A 227 -24.87 -4.68 -1.85
CA ILE A 227 -24.48 -5.51 -3.00
C ILE A 227 -23.86 -6.84 -2.53
N GLU A 228 -22.98 -6.80 -1.53
CA GLU A 228 -22.39 -8.00 -0.94
C GLU A 228 -23.45 -8.95 -0.36
N ARG A 229 -24.47 -8.39 0.31
CA ARG A 229 -25.57 -9.16 0.88
C ARG A 229 -26.45 -9.80 -0.19
N ALA A 230 -26.68 -9.12 -1.31
CA ALA A 230 -27.47 -9.64 -2.42
C ALA A 230 -26.77 -10.77 -3.19
N ARG A 231 -25.44 -10.90 -3.06
CA ARG A 231 -24.63 -11.96 -3.70
C ARG A 231 -24.48 -13.23 -2.86
N ARG A 232 -24.91 -13.21 -1.59
CA ARG A 232 -24.89 -14.37 -0.67
C ARG A 232 -26.25 -15.05 -0.66
#